data_AF-A0A3S0C092-F1
#
_entry.id   AF-A0A3S0C092-F1
#
_cell.length_a   1.000
_cell.length_b   1.000
_cell.length_c   1.000
_cell.angle_alpha   90.00
_cell.angle_beta   90.00
_cell.angle_gamma   90.00
#
_symmetry.space_group_name_H-M   'P 1'
#
loop_
_entity.id
_entity.type
_entity.pdbx_description
1 polymer ?
#
loop_
_entity_poly.entity_id
_entity_poly.type
_entity_poly.pdbx_seq_one_letter_code
_entity_poly.pdbx_strand_id
1 'polypeptide(L)'
;MSTNLVQEISSAGSVPANRPIDHLRRIGTGLFAGSCAGTVIAVLSFGPNLHGPRFWLILLLLLVMAALFLSPWLLQPKSPAHPIPVVARTLGTDEDVLTRVVRRGRNSGLLVPVVVRPVVGGAVFRSVIMLRDIDVKNPVEPPAGTLMALQQNEAGLGELSNIDTVTKEQEELMARLRKHPRELPNKGVILPMRRGPLDATPAWAGVQMVMSGVVGFALSAVVVMTIG
;
A
#
# COMPACT_ATOMS: atom_id res chain seq x y z
N MET A 1 -2.19 -29.82 -5.12
CA MET A 1 -1.48 -28.62 -4.60
C MET A 1 -1.48 -27.61 -5.74
N SER A 2 -1.82 -26.34 -5.47
CA SER A 2 -1.75 -25.29 -6.48
C SER A 2 -0.29 -24.91 -6.67
N THR A 3 0.21 -25.02 -7.90
CA THR A 3 1.61 -24.73 -8.26
C THR A 3 1.99 -23.25 -8.07
N ASN A 4 1.00 -22.34 -8.00
CA ASN A 4 1.21 -20.89 -7.85
C ASN A 4 0.31 -20.28 -6.75
N LEU A 5 0.50 -20.69 -5.49
CA LEU A 5 -0.35 -20.30 -4.36
C LEU A 5 -0.22 -18.81 -3.95
N VAL A 6 0.96 -18.20 -4.05
CA VAL A 6 1.14 -16.77 -3.79
C VAL A 6 0.54 -15.96 -4.93
N GLN A 7 0.74 -16.39 -6.18
CA GLN A 7 0.12 -15.71 -7.31
C GLN A 7 -1.40 -15.83 -7.27
N GLU A 8 -1.95 -16.99 -6.92
CA GLU A 8 -3.39 -17.20 -6.72
C GLU A 8 -3.93 -16.27 -5.64
N ILE A 9 -3.31 -16.21 -4.46
CA ILE A 9 -3.78 -15.32 -3.38
C ILE A 9 -3.64 -13.84 -3.77
N SER A 10 -2.53 -13.48 -4.42
CA SER A 10 -2.28 -12.10 -4.86
C SER A 10 -3.22 -11.67 -5.98
N SER A 11 -3.73 -12.62 -6.78
CA SER A 11 -4.64 -12.36 -7.89
C SER A 11 -6.13 -12.55 -7.54
N ALA A 12 -6.45 -13.28 -6.47
CA ALA A 12 -7.80 -13.65 -6.05
C ALA A 12 -8.70 -12.49 -5.63
N GLY A 13 -8.19 -11.27 -5.68
CA GLY A 13 -9.02 -10.08 -5.57
C GLY A 13 -8.26 -8.96 -4.90
N SER A 14 -8.37 -7.78 -5.50
CA SER A 14 -7.76 -6.58 -4.97
C SER A 14 -8.84 -5.52 -4.85
N VAL A 15 -9.07 -5.01 -3.64
CA VAL A 15 -10.00 -3.90 -3.42
C VAL A 15 -9.25 -2.59 -3.66
N PRO A 16 -9.86 -1.58 -4.27
CA PRO A 16 -9.22 -0.29 -4.41
C PRO A 16 -8.96 0.44 -3.10
N ALA A 17 -7.93 1.26 -3.11
CA ALA A 17 -7.63 2.22 -2.06
C ALA A 17 -8.67 3.36 -2.07
N ASN A 18 -9.68 3.23 -1.20
CA ASN A 18 -10.79 4.18 -1.08
C ASN A 18 -10.88 4.85 0.31
N ARG A 19 -9.81 4.86 1.13
CA ARG A 19 -9.84 5.67 2.35
C ARG A 19 -9.84 7.15 1.95
N PRO A 20 -10.41 8.06 2.76
CA PRO A 20 -10.35 9.50 2.48
C PRO A 20 -8.93 10.01 2.19
N ILE A 21 -7.93 9.48 2.90
CA ILE A 21 -6.52 9.82 2.69
C ILE A 21 -5.97 9.32 1.34
N ASP A 22 -6.48 8.21 0.81
CA ASP A 22 -6.07 7.68 -0.49
C ASP A 22 -6.55 8.61 -1.61
N HIS A 23 -7.77 9.15 -1.50
CA HIS A 23 -8.27 10.18 -2.40
C HIS A 23 -7.43 11.46 -2.35
N LEU A 24 -7.07 11.93 -1.15
CA LEU A 24 -6.23 13.12 -0.99
C LEU A 24 -4.84 12.92 -1.61
N ARG A 25 -4.22 11.77 -1.39
CA ARG A 25 -2.92 11.43 -2.02
C ARG A 25 -3.03 11.36 -3.53
N ARG A 26 -4.13 10.81 -4.06
CA ARG A 26 -4.37 10.74 -5.50
C ARG A 26 -4.57 12.12 -6.13
N ILE A 27 -5.44 12.94 -5.54
CA ILE A 27 -5.69 14.32 -5.97
C ILE A 27 -4.39 15.14 -5.87
N GLY A 28 -3.69 15.06 -4.74
CA GLY A 28 -2.44 15.80 -4.51
C GLY A 28 -1.35 15.41 -5.51
N THR A 29 -1.21 14.12 -5.80
CA THR A 29 -0.25 13.65 -6.82
C THR A 29 -0.64 14.12 -8.22
N GLY A 30 -1.93 14.09 -8.57
CA GLY A 30 -2.43 14.64 -9.83
C GLY A 30 -2.14 16.14 -9.93
N LEU A 31 -2.54 16.94 -8.94
CA LEU A 31 -2.28 18.38 -8.86
C LEU A 31 -0.79 18.70 -9.00
N PHE A 32 0.08 17.96 -8.31
CA PHE A 32 1.53 18.12 -8.39
C PHE A 32 2.04 17.87 -9.82
N ALA A 33 1.75 16.70 -10.39
CA ALA A 33 2.19 16.35 -11.74
C ALA A 33 1.68 17.35 -12.80
N GLY A 34 0.41 17.74 -12.69
CA GLY A 34 -0.20 18.78 -13.51
C GLY A 34 0.50 20.12 -13.40
N SER A 35 0.80 20.55 -12.16
CA SER A 35 1.49 21.82 -11.90
C SER A 35 2.90 21.83 -12.47
N CYS A 36 3.65 20.73 -12.40
CA CYS A 36 4.96 20.64 -13.03
C CYS A 36 4.88 20.82 -14.55
N ALA A 37 3.92 20.15 -15.20
CA ALA A 37 3.70 20.31 -16.63
C ALA A 37 3.29 21.74 -17.00
N GLY A 38 2.39 22.37 -16.24
CA GLY A 38 1.93 23.73 -16.50
C GLY A 38 3.01 24.78 -16.27
N THR A 39 3.85 24.62 -15.23
CA THR A 39 5.03 25.45 -15.02
C THR A 39 5.99 25.37 -16.21
N VAL A 40 6.30 24.16 -16.71
CA VAL A 40 7.19 24.00 -17.87
C VAL A 40 6.63 24.72 -19.09
N ILE A 41 5.36 24.50 -19.44
CA ILE A 41 4.74 25.15 -20.61
C ILE A 41 4.69 26.67 -20.44
N ALA A 42 4.35 27.16 -19.25
CA ALA A 42 4.25 28.59 -18.99
C ALA A 42 5.62 29.28 -19.03
N VAL A 43 6.67 28.66 -18.47
CA VAL A 43 8.05 29.18 -18.56
C VAL A 43 8.54 29.19 -20.01
N LEU A 44 8.25 28.17 -20.81
CA LEU A 44 8.60 28.18 -22.23
C LEU A 44 7.86 29.27 -23.01
N SER A 45 6.61 29.59 -22.62
CA SER A 45 5.78 30.58 -23.30
C SER A 45 6.09 32.03 -22.89
N PHE A 46 6.48 32.26 -21.62
CA PHE A 46 6.68 33.58 -21.02
C PHE A 46 8.10 33.84 -20.51
N GLY A 47 9.04 32.94 -20.82
CA GLY A 47 10.45 32.99 -20.41
C GLY A 47 11.13 34.36 -20.53
N PRO A 48 10.91 35.15 -21.60
CA PRO A 48 11.53 36.47 -21.75
C PRO A 48 11.11 37.51 -20.71
N ASN A 49 9.96 37.33 -20.04
CA ASN A 49 9.42 38.27 -19.05
C ASN A 49 9.79 37.88 -17.61
N LEU A 50 10.36 36.69 -17.41
CA LEU A 50 10.66 36.13 -16.09
C LEU A 50 12.05 36.56 -15.59
N HIS A 51 12.18 37.84 -15.23
CA HIS A 51 13.43 38.39 -14.67
C HIS A 51 13.21 39.16 -13.35
N GLY A 52 14.28 39.25 -12.56
CA GLY A 52 14.32 40.06 -11.34
C GLY A 52 13.47 39.51 -10.17
N PRO A 53 12.89 40.37 -9.32
CA PRO A 53 12.21 39.93 -8.09
C PRO A 53 10.92 39.13 -8.35
N ARG A 54 10.28 39.31 -9.51
CA ARG A 54 9.07 38.57 -9.90
C ARG A 54 9.35 37.08 -10.09
N PHE A 55 10.50 36.74 -10.66
CA PHE A 55 10.94 35.35 -10.80
C PHE A 55 10.99 34.63 -9.44
N TRP A 56 11.61 35.27 -8.44
CA TRP A 56 11.71 34.70 -7.09
C TRP A 56 10.35 34.53 -6.42
N LEU A 57 9.44 35.49 -6.62
CA LEU A 57 8.07 35.39 -6.10
C LEU A 57 7.30 34.22 -6.74
N ILE A 58 7.38 34.07 -8.07
CA ILE A 58 6.74 32.96 -8.80
C ILE A 58 7.33 31.63 -8.35
N LEU A 59 8.66 31.54 -8.24
CA LEU A 59 9.34 30.33 -7.76
C LEU A 59 8.87 29.95 -6.35
N LEU A 60 8.80 30.92 -5.43
CA LEU A 60 8.33 30.70 -4.07
C LEU A 60 6.87 30.19 -4.05
N LEU A 61 5.98 30.80 -4.84
CA LEU A 61 4.58 30.39 -4.94
C LEU A 61 4.44 28.97 -5.47
N LEU A 62 5.20 28.62 -6.51
CA LEU A 62 5.20 27.27 -7.08
C LEU A 62 5.75 26.24 -6.08
N LEU A 63 6.79 26.58 -5.31
CA LEU A 63 7.30 25.72 -4.24
C LEU A 63 6.26 25.50 -3.12
N VAL A 64 5.57 26.56 -2.69
CA VAL A 64 4.50 26.46 -1.71
C VAL A 64 3.35 25.59 -2.22
N MET A 65 2.92 25.78 -3.47
CA MET A 65 1.91 24.94 -4.11
C MET A 65 2.33 23.48 -4.19
N ALA A 66 3.57 23.20 -4.62
CA ALA A 66 4.10 21.85 -4.68
C ALA A 66 4.12 21.17 -3.30
N ALA A 67 4.55 21.90 -2.26
CA ALA A 67 4.54 21.39 -0.89
C ALA A 67 3.12 21.10 -0.39
N LEU A 68 2.14 21.97 -0.70
CA LEU A 68 0.74 21.75 -0.35
C LEU A 68 0.15 20.53 -1.06
N PHE A 69 0.43 20.34 -2.35
CA PHE A 69 -0.07 19.20 -3.13
C PHE A 69 0.54 17.86 -2.66
N LEU A 70 1.78 17.87 -2.17
CA LEU A 70 2.44 16.68 -1.63
C LEU A 70 2.17 16.46 -0.14
N SER A 71 1.60 17.43 0.58
CA SER A 71 1.31 17.32 2.02
C SER A 71 0.49 16.07 2.43
N PRO A 72 -0.44 15.51 1.61
CA PRO A 72 -1.15 14.28 1.98
C PRO A 72 -0.26 13.04 2.12
N TRP A 73 0.95 13.07 1.55
CA TRP A 73 1.95 12.00 1.72
C TRP A 73 2.66 12.06 3.08
N LEU A 74 2.65 13.21 3.75
CA LEU A 74 3.18 13.36 5.11
C LEU A 74 2.25 12.78 6.16
N LEU A 75 0.95 12.67 5.84
CA LEU A 75 -0.05 12.08 6.72
C LEU A 75 0.02 10.57 6.63
N GLN A 76 0.13 9.89 7.77
CA GLN A 76 -0.05 8.44 7.83
C GLN A 76 -1.54 8.10 7.80
N PRO A 77 -1.96 7.03 7.09
CA PRO A 77 -3.32 6.56 7.20
C PRO A 77 -3.58 6.20 8.67
N LYS A 78 -4.66 6.72 9.25
CA LYS A 78 -5.07 6.29 10.58
C LYS A 78 -5.26 4.78 10.52
N SER A 79 -4.58 4.05 11.41
CA SER A 79 -4.85 2.63 11.58
C SER A 79 -6.35 2.47 11.86
N PRO A 80 -7.01 1.51 11.22
CA PRO A 80 -8.42 1.25 11.45
C PRO A 80 -8.69 1.08 12.96
N ALA A 81 -9.85 1.58 13.39
CA ALA A 81 -10.18 1.75 14.80
C ALA A 81 -10.15 0.43 15.61
N HIS A 82 -10.27 -0.73 14.95
CA HIS A 82 -10.31 -2.04 15.58
C HIS A 82 -9.49 -3.07 14.77
N PRO A 83 -8.16 -3.14 14.96
CA PRO A 83 -7.37 -4.23 14.44
C PRO A 83 -7.84 -5.55 15.06
N ILE A 84 -7.98 -6.59 14.25
CA ILE A 84 -8.45 -7.90 14.73
C ILE A 84 -7.22 -8.76 14.99
N PRO A 85 -6.99 -9.25 16.22
CA PRO A 85 -5.89 -10.16 16.50
C PRO A 85 -6.13 -11.48 15.78
N VAL A 86 -5.10 -11.95 15.07
CA VAL A 86 -5.14 -13.18 14.30
C VAL A 86 -3.91 -14.05 14.57
N VAL A 87 -4.05 -15.35 14.35
CA VAL A 87 -2.91 -16.28 14.29
C VAL A 87 -2.79 -16.79 12.86
N ALA A 88 -1.62 -16.60 12.28
CA ALA A 88 -1.28 -17.05 10.94
C ALA A 88 -0.39 -18.28 10.99
N ARG A 89 -0.57 -19.19 10.05
CA ARG A 89 0.29 -20.35 9.82
C ARG A 89 0.84 -20.30 8.41
N THR A 90 2.16 -20.41 8.27
CA THR A 90 2.82 -20.49 6.97
C THR A 90 2.36 -21.73 6.20
N LEU A 91 2.07 -21.55 4.92
CA LEU A 91 1.80 -22.63 3.99
C LEU A 91 3.08 -23.00 3.24
N GLY A 92 3.29 -24.29 3.03
CA GLY A 92 4.28 -24.74 2.05
C GLY A 92 3.81 -24.38 0.65
N THR A 93 4.75 -23.95 -0.19
CA THR A 93 4.52 -23.66 -1.61
C THR A 93 5.65 -24.28 -2.43
N ASP A 94 5.33 -24.70 -3.65
CA ASP A 94 6.30 -25.21 -4.63
C ASP A 94 6.92 -24.07 -5.46
N GLU A 95 6.48 -22.82 -5.24
CA GLU A 95 7.02 -21.62 -5.90
C GLU A 95 8.45 -21.32 -5.45
N ASP A 96 9.33 -21.10 -6.43
CA ASP A 96 10.71 -20.71 -6.19
C ASP A 96 10.80 -19.43 -5.33
N VAL A 97 11.62 -19.50 -4.28
CA VAL A 97 11.76 -18.42 -3.29
C VAL A 97 12.15 -17.11 -3.97
N LEU A 98 13.04 -17.16 -4.96
CA LEU A 98 13.53 -15.97 -5.66
C LEU A 98 12.43 -15.23 -6.43
N THR A 99 11.46 -15.95 -6.97
CA THR A 99 10.31 -15.36 -7.69
C THR A 99 9.35 -14.61 -6.76
N ARG A 100 9.38 -14.94 -5.46
CA ARG A 100 8.56 -14.33 -4.41
C ARG A 100 9.26 -13.20 -3.66
N VAL A 101 10.53 -12.93 -3.99
CA VAL A 101 11.26 -11.80 -3.41
C VAL A 101 10.88 -10.52 -4.13
N VAL A 102 10.28 -9.59 -3.38
CA VAL A 102 10.03 -8.23 -3.85
C VAL A 102 11.29 -7.41 -3.60
N ARG A 103 11.87 -6.84 -4.66
CA ARG A 103 13.04 -5.95 -4.59
C ARG A 103 12.62 -4.51 -4.86
N ARG A 104 12.07 -3.82 -3.85
CA ARG A 104 11.66 -2.40 -3.95
C ARG A 104 12.28 -1.56 -2.83
N GLY A 105 13.56 -1.23 -2.95
CA GLY A 105 14.27 -0.33 -2.03
C GLY A 105 14.09 -0.75 -0.56
N ARG A 106 13.59 0.16 0.29
CA ARG A 106 13.28 -0.10 1.72
C ARG A 106 12.15 -1.11 1.97
N ASN A 107 11.38 -1.48 0.95
CA ASN A 107 10.28 -2.44 1.03
C ASN A 107 10.66 -3.79 0.38
N SER A 108 11.94 -4.16 0.46
CA SER A 108 12.36 -5.49 0.05
C SER A 108 11.88 -6.55 1.04
N GLY A 109 11.39 -7.67 0.55
CA GLY A 109 10.88 -8.74 1.41
C GLY A 109 10.48 -9.99 0.64
N LEU A 110 10.20 -11.05 1.37
CA LEU A 110 9.75 -12.35 0.83
C LEU A 110 8.25 -12.47 1.05
N LEU A 111 7.53 -12.76 -0.03
CA LEU A 111 6.11 -13.07 0.02
C LEU A 111 5.91 -14.52 0.48
N VAL A 112 5.27 -14.69 1.64
CA VAL A 112 4.99 -16.00 2.23
C VAL A 112 3.48 -16.19 2.32
N PRO A 113 2.93 -17.27 1.74
CA PRO A 113 1.52 -17.56 1.86
C PRO A 113 1.20 -18.07 3.27
N VAL A 114 0.08 -17.61 3.81
CA VAL A 114 -0.37 -17.96 5.15
C VAL A 114 -1.86 -18.30 5.18
N VAL A 115 -2.23 -19.17 6.11
CA VAL A 115 -3.62 -19.36 6.55
C VAL A 115 -3.80 -18.68 7.88
N VAL A 116 -4.90 -17.94 8.02
CA VAL A 116 -5.14 -17.05 9.14
C VAL A 116 -6.43 -17.44 9.83
N ARG A 117 -6.40 -17.43 11.16
CA ARG A 117 -7.57 -17.60 12.01
C ARG A 117 -7.72 -16.40 12.95
N PRO A 118 -8.85 -15.67 12.90
CA PRO A 118 -9.19 -14.67 13.90
C PRO A 118 -9.34 -15.27 15.30
N VAL A 119 -8.85 -14.56 16.30
CA VAL A 119 -8.96 -14.95 17.71
C VAL A 119 -10.39 -14.84 18.21
N VAL A 120 -11.12 -13.79 17.78
CA VAL A 120 -12.49 -13.45 18.21
C VAL A 120 -13.55 -14.40 17.64
N GLY A 121 -13.13 -15.51 17.00
CA GLY A 121 -14.02 -16.36 16.22
C GLY A 121 -14.33 -15.73 14.86
N GLY A 122 -14.25 -16.54 13.80
CA GLY A 122 -14.43 -16.07 12.44
C GLY A 122 -14.00 -17.12 11.42
N ALA A 123 -14.33 -16.89 10.16
CA ALA A 123 -13.93 -17.79 9.08
C ALA A 123 -12.40 -17.76 8.92
N VAL A 124 -11.83 -18.95 8.70
CA VAL A 124 -10.43 -19.10 8.34
C VAL A 124 -10.24 -18.58 6.92
N PHE A 125 -9.18 -17.80 6.70
CA PHE A 125 -8.89 -17.23 5.40
C PHE A 125 -7.43 -17.41 5.00
N ARG A 126 -7.13 -17.22 3.72
CA ARG A 126 -5.78 -17.22 3.17
C ARG A 126 -5.34 -15.81 2.83
N SER A 127 -4.07 -15.54 3.08
CA SER A 127 -3.43 -14.27 2.73
C SER A 127 -1.94 -14.49 2.43
N VAL A 128 -1.24 -13.43 2.03
CA VAL A 128 0.21 -13.38 1.84
C VAL A 128 0.76 -12.32 2.78
N ILE A 129 1.81 -12.66 3.50
CA ILE A 129 2.58 -11.71 4.31
C ILE A 129 3.89 -11.39 3.60
N MET A 130 4.40 -10.19 3.84
CA MET A 130 5.73 -9.81 3.42
C MET A 130 6.67 -9.87 4.64
N LEU A 131 7.58 -10.83 4.64
CA LEU A 131 8.67 -10.86 5.61
C LEU A 131 9.69 -9.79 5.23
N ARG A 132 9.84 -8.81 6.11
CA ARG A 132 10.83 -7.74 6.00
C ARG A 132 12.15 -8.20 6.63
N ASP A 133 13.22 -7.45 6.34
CA ASP A 133 14.56 -7.66 6.92
C ASP A 133 15.20 -9.01 6.60
N ILE A 134 14.84 -9.59 5.45
CA ILE A 134 15.50 -10.79 4.92
C ILE A 134 16.75 -10.43 4.12
N ASP A 135 17.72 -11.35 4.09
CA ASP A 135 18.80 -11.28 3.11
C ASP A 135 18.23 -11.56 1.71
N VAL A 136 18.18 -10.54 0.87
CA VAL A 136 17.66 -10.60 -0.51
C VAL A 136 18.54 -11.47 -1.42
N LYS A 137 19.81 -11.69 -1.06
CA LYS A 137 20.73 -12.56 -1.81
C LYS A 137 20.51 -14.03 -1.48
N ASN A 138 20.24 -14.34 -0.21
CA ASN A 138 19.95 -15.68 0.28
C ASN A 138 18.66 -15.67 1.12
N PRO A 139 17.49 -15.52 0.49
CA PRO A 139 16.22 -15.43 1.21
C PRO A 139 15.92 -16.76 1.91
N VAL A 140 15.75 -16.72 3.23
CA VAL A 140 15.36 -17.90 4.02
C VAL A 140 13.86 -17.86 4.26
N GLU A 141 13.16 -18.86 3.75
CA GLU A 141 11.73 -19.02 4.01
C GLU A 141 11.49 -19.65 5.39
N PRO A 142 10.52 -19.17 6.17
CA PRO A 142 10.12 -19.86 7.39
C PRO A 142 9.60 -21.26 7.06
N PRO A 143 9.85 -22.27 7.91
CA PRO A 143 9.31 -23.61 7.74
C PRO A 143 7.79 -23.59 7.56
N ALA A 144 7.26 -24.48 6.72
CA ALA A 144 5.82 -24.67 6.59
C ALA A 144 5.23 -25.10 7.95
N GLY A 145 4.13 -24.47 8.36
CA GLY A 145 3.50 -24.73 9.65
C GLY A 145 3.96 -23.81 10.80
N THR A 146 4.91 -22.90 10.56
CA THR A 146 5.29 -21.86 11.52
C THR A 146 4.09 -20.99 11.85
N LEU A 147 3.79 -20.87 13.16
CA LEU A 147 2.72 -20.04 13.68
C LEU A 147 3.26 -18.64 14.01
N MET A 148 2.55 -17.61 13.56
CA MET A 148 2.87 -16.21 13.77
C MET A 148 1.66 -15.50 14.35
N ALA A 149 1.86 -14.67 15.36
CA ALA A 149 0.84 -13.76 15.86
C ALA A 149 0.89 -12.48 15.03
N LEU A 150 -0.24 -12.12 14.41
CA LEU A 150 -0.37 -10.95 13.55
C LEU A 150 -1.66 -10.21 13.88
N GLN A 151 -1.86 -9.05 13.27
CA GLN A 151 -3.14 -8.37 13.30
C GLN A 151 -3.67 -8.20 11.88
N GLN A 152 -4.95 -8.47 11.69
CA GLN A 152 -5.67 -8.06 10.49
C GLN A 152 -5.97 -6.59 10.63
N ASN A 153 -5.55 -5.79 9.64
CA ASN A 153 -5.77 -4.35 9.66
C ASN A 153 -7.27 -4.05 9.66
N GLU A 154 -7.99 -4.54 8.67
CA GLU A 154 -9.43 -4.30 8.53
C GLU A 154 -10.20 -5.60 8.38
N ALA A 155 -11.36 -5.68 9.05
CA ALA A 155 -12.29 -6.79 8.90
C ALA A 155 -12.64 -7.01 7.42
N GLY A 156 -12.53 -8.24 6.95
CA GLY A 156 -12.86 -8.61 5.57
C GLY A 156 -11.76 -8.35 4.53
N LEU A 157 -10.60 -7.80 4.92
CA LEU A 157 -9.43 -7.67 4.05
C LEU A 157 -8.31 -8.64 4.44
N GLY A 158 -7.54 -9.11 3.45
CA GLY A 158 -6.40 -10.00 3.67
C GLY A 158 -5.18 -9.30 4.27
N GLU A 159 -5.19 -7.99 4.49
CA GLU A 159 -4.02 -7.26 4.96
C GLU A 159 -3.66 -7.57 6.41
N LEU A 160 -2.44 -8.04 6.61
CA LEU A 160 -1.89 -8.35 7.93
C LEU A 160 -0.71 -7.45 8.23
N SER A 161 -0.63 -7.00 9.48
CA SER A 161 0.51 -6.28 10.02
C SER A 161 1.14 -7.04 11.18
N ASN A 162 2.40 -6.74 11.45
CA ASN A 162 3.04 -7.18 12.68
C ASN A 162 2.37 -6.51 13.90
N ILE A 163 2.56 -7.11 15.06
CA ILE A 163 2.13 -6.59 16.35
C ILE A 163 3.34 -6.37 17.25
N ASP A 164 3.28 -5.35 18.10
CA ASP A 164 4.36 -5.06 19.05
C ASP A 164 4.32 -6.02 20.24
N THR A 165 3.11 -6.42 20.66
CA THR A 165 2.88 -7.31 21.81
C THR A 165 1.87 -8.38 21.45
N VAL A 166 2.21 -9.65 21.71
CA VAL A 166 1.30 -10.79 21.54
C VAL A 166 0.27 -10.80 22.67
N THR A 167 -1.02 -10.93 22.35
CA THR A 167 -2.06 -11.01 23.38
C THR A 167 -2.16 -12.43 23.96
N LYS A 168 -2.63 -12.56 25.21
CA LYS A 168 -2.83 -13.87 25.86
C LYS A 168 -3.73 -14.80 25.03
N GLU A 169 -4.78 -14.25 24.44
CA GLU A 169 -5.71 -15.02 23.59
C GLU A 169 -5.02 -15.56 22.33
N GLN A 170 -4.07 -14.81 21.75
CA GLN A 170 -3.24 -15.29 20.64
C GLN A 170 -2.28 -16.39 21.10
N GLU A 171 -1.67 -16.26 22.27
CA GLU A 171 -0.80 -17.30 22.83
C GLU A 171 -1.56 -18.60 23.09
N GLU A 172 -2.76 -18.51 23.66
CA GLU A 172 -3.65 -19.65 23.89
C GLU A 172 -4.07 -20.32 22.58
N LEU A 173 -4.43 -19.53 21.57
CA LEU A 173 -4.77 -20.04 20.25
C LEU A 173 -3.56 -20.70 19.58
N MET A 174 -2.37 -20.10 19.67
CA MET A 174 -1.13 -20.70 19.17
C MET A 174 -0.81 -22.01 19.88
N ALA A 175 -0.94 -22.07 21.21
CA ALA A 175 -0.71 -23.29 21.99
C ALA A 175 -1.71 -24.40 21.61
N ARG A 176 -2.98 -24.05 21.39
CA ARG A 176 -4.00 -24.98 20.91
C ARG A 176 -3.70 -25.49 19.51
N LEU A 177 -3.34 -24.61 18.58
CA LEU A 177 -3.00 -24.97 17.21
C LEU A 177 -1.73 -25.79 17.10
N ARG A 178 -0.77 -25.66 18.03
CA ARG A 178 0.38 -26.56 18.14
C ARG A 178 -0.03 -27.99 18.49
N LYS A 179 -1.00 -28.15 19.40
CA LYS A 179 -1.53 -29.47 19.82
C LYS A 179 -2.48 -30.08 18.78
N HIS A 180 -3.29 -29.24 18.14
CA HIS A 180 -4.33 -29.63 17.19
C HIS A 180 -4.19 -28.87 15.86
N PRO A 181 -3.15 -29.16 15.05
CA PRO A 181 -2.88 -28.42 13.82
C PRO A 181 -4.01 -28.53 12.77
N ARG A 182 -4.83 -29.59 12.85
CA ARG A 182 -5.97 -29.79 11.95
C ARG A 182 -7.12 -28.79 12.16
N GLU A 183 -7.16 -28.09 13.31
CA GLU A 183 -8.15 -27.04 13.57
C GLU A 183 -7.99 -25.81 12.67
N LEU A 184 -6.79 -25.63 12.08
CA LEU A 184 -6.54 -24.63 11.07
C LEU A 184 -6.43 -25.36 9.72
N PRO A 185 -7.51 -25.48 8.94
CA PRO A 185 -7.44 -26.17 7.65
C PRO A 185 -6.64 -25.34 6.63
N ASN A 186 -5.90 -26.01 5.75
CA ASN A 186 -5.20 -25.33 4.65
C ASN A 186 -6.16 -24.66 3.64
N LYS A 187 -7.44 -25.04 3.67
CA LYS A 187 -8.50 -24.50 2.83
C LYS A 187 -9.24 -23.40 3.58
N GLY A 188 -9.00 -22.15 3.17
CA GLY A 188 -9.70 -20.96 3.65
C GLY A 188 -10.07 -20.09 2.46
N VAL A 189 -11.07 -19.23 2.62
CA VAL A 189 -11.46 -18.25 1.60
C VAL A 189 -10.29 -17.27 1.42
N ILE A 190 -10.00 -16.87 0.18
CA ILE A 190 -8.99 -15.84 -0.04
C ILE A 190 -9.66 -14.48 0.19
N LEU A 191 -9.14 -13.71 1.14
CA LEU A 191 -9.62 -12.34 1.37
C LEU A 191 -8.83 -11.38 0.47
N PRO A 192 -9.49 -10.34 -0.07
CA PRO A 192 -8.83 -9.44 -1.00
C PRO A 192 -7.89 -8.47 -0.27
N MET A 193 -6.86 -8.01 -0.98
CA MET A 193 -5.88 -7.03 -0.46
C MET A 193 -6.17 -5.64 -1.02
N ARG A 194 -5.87 -4.57 -0.26
CA ARG A 194 -6.04 -3.21 -0.79
C ARG A 194 -4.91 -2.90 -1.76
N ARG A 195 -5.26 -2.24 -2.86
CA ARG A 195 -4.29 -1.67 -3.81
C ARG A 195 -3.61 -0.42 -3.24
N GLY A 196 -2.58 0.06 -3.93
CA GLY A 196 -1.95 1.33 -3.60
C GLY A 196 -2.86 2.53 -3.91
N PRO A 197 -2.69 3.69 -3.25
CA PRO A 197 -3.50 4.89 -3.49
C PRO A 197 -3.42 5.42 -4.94
N LEU A 198 -2.30 5.13 -5.62
CA LEU A 198 -2.02 5.54 -7.01
C LEU A 198 -2.44 4.51 -8.06
N ASP A 199 -2.95 3.34 -7.67
CA ASP A 199 -3.42 2.38 -8.67
C ASP A 199 -4.64 2.96 -9.40
N ALA A 200 -4.60 2.95 -10.74
CA ALA A 200 -5.65 3.51 -11.60
C ALA A 200 -6.94 2.66 -11.64
N THR A 201 -7.04 1.68 -10.75
CA THR A 201 -8.15 0.74 -10.66
C THR A 201 -8.90 0.94 -9.36
N PRO A 202 -10.24 1.01 -9.41
CA PRO A 202 -11.11 1.03 -10.60
C PRO A 202 -10.94 2.32 -11.41
N ALA A 203 -11.45 2.34 -12.64
CA ALA A 203 -11.19 3.42 -13.62
C ALA A 203 -11.45 4.85 -13.11
N TRP A 204 -12.42 5.04 -12.21
CA TRP A 204 -12.68 6.37 -11.60
C TRP A 204 -11.47 6.90 -10.82
N ALA A 205 -10.62 6.02 -10.28
CA ALA A 205 -9.36 6.41 -9.65
C ALA A 205 -8.43 7.07 -10.67
N GLY A 206 -8.28 6.48 -11.85
CA GLY A 206 -7.52 7.06 -12.96
C GLY A 206 -8.08 8.42 -13.38
N VAL A 207 -9.41 8.53 -13.54
CA VAL A 207 -10.08 9.79 -13.90
C VAL A 207 -9.82 10.88 -12.86
N GLN A 208 -9.92 10.56 -11.56
CA GLN A 208 -9.66 11.51 -10.48
C GLN A 208 -8.24 12.07 -10.54
N MET A 209 -7.25 11.21 -10.83
CA MET A 209 -5.85 11.63 -10.96
C MET A 209 -5.64 12.52 -12.19
N VAL A 210 -6.20 12.16 -13.33
CA VAL A 210 -6.08 12.95 -14.58
C VAL A 210 -6.75 14.31 -14.43
N MET A 211 -7.98 14.36 -13.92
CA MET A 211 -8.72 15.61 -13.75
C MET A 211 -8.05 16.55 -12.75
N SER A 212 -7.51 16.02 -11.66
CA SER A 212 -6.71 16.84 -10.72
C SER A 212 -5.40 17.32 -11.37
N GLY A 213 -4.80 16.55 -12.28
CA GLY A 213 -3.70 17.01 -13.13
C GLY A 213 -4.06 18.19 -14.02
N VAL A 214 -5.21 18.16 -14.69
CA VAL A 214 -5.68 19.29 -15.50
C VAL A 214 -5.87 20.56 -14.66
N VAL A 215 -6.42 20.42 -13.44
CA VAL A 215 -6.57 21.55 -12.51
C VAL A 215 -5.20 22.09 -12.05
N GLY A 216 -4.26 21.21 -11.71
CA GLY A 216 -2.90 21.60 -11.32
C GLY A 216 -2.16 22.34 -12.43
N PHE A 217 -2.32 21.86 -13.67
CA PHE A 217 -1.82 22.53 -14.88
C PHE A 217 -2.37 23.94 -15.00
N ALA A 218 -3.70 24.09 -14.99
CA ALA A 218 -4.35 25.38 -15.13
C ALA A 218 -3.94 26.37 -14.03
N LEU A 219 -3.86 25.93 -12.78
CA LEU A 219 -3.43 26.76 -11.65
C LEU A 219 -2.01 27.30 -11.84
N SER A 220 -1.06 26.43 -12.20
CA SER A 220 0.34 26.85 -12.42
C SER A 220 0.48 27.80 -13.62
N ALA A 221 -0.27 27.55 -14.70
CA ALA A 221 -0.29 28.42 -15.87
C ALA A 221 -0.83 29.81 -15.53
N VAL A 222 -1.94 29.89 -14.77
CA VAL A 222 -2.52 31.17 -14.32
C VAL A 222 -1.56 31.95 -13.43
N VAL A 223 -0.90 31.29 -12.47
CA VAL A 223 0.09 31.95 -11.58
C VAL A 223 1.22 32.59 -12.40
N VAL A 224 1.75 31.86 -13.39
CA VAL A 224 2.83 32.38 -14.23
C VAL A 224 2.32 33.50 -15.16
N MET A 225 1.13 33.36 -15.75
CA MET A 225 0.56 34.37 -16.66
C MET A 225 0.15 35.67 -15.96
N THR A 226 -0.25 35.61 -14.69
CA THR A 226 -0.74 36.78 -13.94
C THR A 226 0.36 37.56 -13.26
N ILE A 227 1.48 36.91 -12.93
CA ILE A 227 2.58 37.51 -12.16
C ILE A 227 3.83 37.72 -13.02
N GLY A 228 4.07 36.87 -14.03
CA GLY A 228 5.21 36.94 -14.96
C GLY A 228 5.00 37.98 -16.04
#